data_AF-A0A922MSX9-F1
#
_entry.id   AF-A0A922MSX9-F1
#
_cell.length_a   1.000
_cell.length_b   1.000
_cell.length_c   1.000
_cell.angle_alpha   90.00
_cell.angle_beta   90.00
_cell.angle_gamma   90.00
#
_symmetry.space_group_name_H-M   'P 1'
#
loop_
_entity.id
_entity.type
_entity.pdbx_description
1 polymer ?
#
loop_
_entity_poly.entity_id
_entity_poly.type
_entity_poly.pdbx_seq_one_letter_code
_entity_poly.pdbx_strand_id
1 'polypeptide(L)'
;MVNYISELGSHSFITCEAVIKKEKVKPRTVSYRPLQDILVEQFSADLKSIPWVGMTRSNDVNNIVTQFTNATNQLFDLHAPMRTKRFKDLPTPWITDNIKLMFKLRNEARGYCRTLELMQLALMD
;
A
#
# COMPACT_ATOMS: atom_id res chain seq x y z
N MET A 1 -41.47 11.81 -5.19
CA MET A 1 -42.88 11.61 -5.59
C MET A 1 -43.02 10.12 -5.89
N VAL A 2 -43.99 9.43 -5.29
CA VAL A 2 -44.15 7.97 -5.43
C VAL A 2 -45.06 7.70 -6.62
N ASN A 3 -44.57 6.97 -7.63
CA ASN A 3 -45.36 6.60 -8.79
C ASN A 3 -45.80 5.13 -8.65
N TYR A 4 -47.12 4.90 -8.72
CA TYR A 4 -47.75 3.59 -8.67
C TYR A 4 -47.93 3.04 -10.08
N ILE A 5 -47.48 1.80 -10.32
CA ILE A 5 -47.65 1.10 -11.60
C ILE A 5 -48.43 -0.18 -11.32
N SER A 6 -49.61 -0.31 -11.92
CA SER A 6 -50.59 -1.38 -11.66
C SER A 6 -50.33 -2.71 -12.40
N GLU A 7 -49.26 -2.81 -13.19
CA GLU A 7 -49.09 -3.86 -14.20
C GLU A 7 -48.41 -5.16 -13.71
N LEU A 8 -48.17 -5.36 -12.40
CA LEU A 8 -47.38 -6.51 -11.88
C LEU A 8 -48.10 -7.42 -10.84
N GLY A 9 -49.43 -7.43 -10.79
CA GLY A 9 -50.20 -8.35 -9.92
C GLY A 9 -50.38 -7.87 -8.49
N SER A 10 -50.81 -8.76 -7.57
CA SER A 10 -51.28 -8.48 -6.18
C SER A 10 -50.30 -7.75 -5.24
N HIS A 11 -49.15 -7.32 -5.75
CA HIS A 11 -48.15 -6.52 -5.04
C HIS A 11 -48.05 -5.12 -5.65
N SER A 12 -48.11 -4.10 -4.81
CA SER A 12 -47.94 -2.72 -5.23
C SER A 12 -46.46 -2.43 -5.55
N PHE A 13 -46.15 -2.08 -6.80
CA PHE A 13 -44.83 -1.61 -7.18
C PHE A 13 -44.68 -0.14 -6.81
N ILE A 14 -43.91 0.12 -5.75
CA ILE A 14 -43.66 1.46 -5.22
C ILE A 14 -42.25 1.87 -5.65
N THR A 15 -42.17 2.97 -6.40
CA THR A 15 -40.89 3.58 -6.77
C THR A 15 -40.63 4.81 -5.91
N CYS A 16 -39.37 5.00 -5.51
CA CYS A 16 -38.90 6.23 -4.90
C CYS A 16 -37.62 6.68 -5.58
N GLU A 17 -37.46 8.00 -5.70
CA GLU A 17 -36.24 8.62 -6.15
C GLU A 17 -35.55 9.24 -4.94
N ALA A 18 -34.36 8.74 -4.62
CA ALA A 18 -33.59 9.20 -3.47
C ALA A 18 -32.33 9.93 -3.96
N VAL A 19 -32.20 11.21 -3.62
CA VAL A 19 -30.99 11.98 -3.87
C VAL A 19 -30.01 11.75 -2.72
N ILE A 20 -29.19 10.70 -2.84
CA ILE A 20 -28.17 10.38 -1.84
C ILE A 20 -26.88 11.13 -2.18
N LYS A 21 -26.57 12.17 -1.40
CA LYS A 21 -25.27 12.87 -1.51
C LYS A 21 -24.20 12.06 -0.79
N LYS A 22 -23.34 11.38 -1.55
CA LYS A 22 -22.15 10.69 -1.02
C LYS A 22 -21.07 11.72 -0.71
N GLU A 23 -20.63 11.80 0.54
CA GLU A 23 -19.49 12.63 0.91
C GLU A 23 -18.21 12.13 0.22
N LYS A 24 -17.40 13.06 -0.30
CA LYS A 24 -16.13 12.71 -0.94
C LYS A 24 -15.14 12.23 0.12
N VAL A 25 -14.49 11.11 -0.14
CA VAL A 25 -13.43 10.60 0.72
C VAL A 25 -12.31 11.64 0.80
N LYS A 26 -11.98 12.06 2.02
CA LYS A 26 -10.82 12.92 2.26
C LYS A 26 -9.55 12.12 1.99
N PRO A 27 -8.68 12.56 1.06
CA PRO A 27 -7.44 11.83 0.81
C PRO A 27 -6.58 11.77 2.07
N ARG A 28 -6.03 10.59 2.38
CA ARG A 28 -5.05 10.43 3.46
C ARG A 28 -3.64 10.58 2.90
N THR A 29 -2.80 11.32 3.60
CA THR A 29 -1.38 11.48 3.28
C THR A 29 -0.58 10.66 4.28
N VAL A 30 0.27 9.76 3.77
CA VAL A 30 1.13 8.92 4.61
C VAL A 30 2.58 9.18 4.22
N SER A 31 3.39 9.51 5.20
CA SER A 31 4.84 9.67 5.06
C SER A 31 5.52 8.39 5.56
N TYR A 32 6.44 7.84 4.77
CA TYR A 32 7.12 6.58 5.09
C TYR A 32 8.55 6.57 4.52
N ARG A 33 9.41 5.73 5.11
CA ARG A 33 10.72 5.40 4.53
C ARG A 33 10.61 4.11 3.71
N PRO A 34 11.08 4.08 2.45
CA PRO A 34 11.03 2.89 1.61
C PRO A 34 12.16 1.91 1.99
N LEU A 35 12.06 1.27 3.16
CA LEU A 35 13.12 0.40 3.68
C LEU A 35 13.40 -0.83 2.79
N GLN A 36 12.40 -1.26 2.01
CA GLN A 36 12.55 -2.36 1.05
C GLN A 36 13.45 -2.00 -0.14
N ASP A 37 13.62 -0.71 -0.43
CA ASP A 37 14.43 -0.22 -1.56
C ASP A 37 15.91 -0.02 -1.17
N ILE A 38 16.29 -0.30 0.08
CA ILE A 38 17.67 -0.11 0.56
C ILE A 38 18.62 -1.09 -0.12
N LEU A 39 19.69 -0.55 -0.73
CA LEU A 39 20.82 -1.35 -1.20
C LEU A 39 21.67 -1.79 -0.02
N VAL A 40 21.47 -3.05 0.41
CA VAL A 40 22.04 -3.62 1.65
C VAL A 40 23.56 -3.47 1.73
N GLU A 41 24.27 -3.69 0.62
CA GLU A 41 25.73 -3.59 0.58
C GLU A 41 26.23 -2.16 0.86
N GLN A 42 25.62 -1.17 0.21
CA GLN A 42 25.98 0.25 0.40
C GLN A 42 25.62 0.71 1.81
N PHE A 43 24.41 0.37 2.27
CA PHE A 43 23.98 0.66 3.64
C PHE A 43 24.93 0.06 4.67
N SER A 44 25.36 -1.18 4.46
CA SER A 44 26.26 -1.88 5.37
C SER A 44 27.66 -1.28 5.38
N ALA A 45 28.15 -0.82 4.23
CA ALA A 45 29.42 -0.13 4.11
C ALA A 45 29.39 1.22 4.86
N ASP A 46 28.35 2.02 4.62
CA ASP A 46 28.18 3.34 5.23
C ASP A 46 27.94 3.22 6.73
N LEU A 47 27.15 2.23 7.19
CA LEU A 47 26.95 1.93 8.61
C LEU A 47 28.27 1.61 9.34
N LYS A 48 29.16 0.84 8.70
CA LYS A 48 30.48 0.49 9.26
C LYS A 48 31.45 1.67 9.28
N SER A 49 31.27 2.64 8.37
CA SER A 49 32.12 3.83 8.27
C SER A 49 31.90 4.83 9.42
N ILE A 50 30.77 4.74 10.12
CA ILE A 50 30.42 5.65 11.21
C ILE A 50 31.35 5.42 12.42
N PRO A 51 31.96 6.49 12.99
CA PRO A 51 32.92 6.37 14.09
C PRO A 51 32.23 6.16 15.45
N TRP A 52 31.60 5.01 15.65
CA TRP A 52 30.81 4.68 16.85
C TRP A 52 31.59 4.82 18.17
N VAL A 53 32.86 4.40 18.19
CA VAL A 53 33.73 4.47 19.38
C VAL A 53 34.04 5.92 19.78
N GLY A 54 34.07 6.84 18.83
CA GLY A 54 34.26 8.26 19.12
C GLY A 54 33.06 8.86 19.85
N MET A 55 31.85 8.45 19.46
CA MET A 55 30.60 8.96 20.04
C MET A 55 30.43 8.56 21.51
N THR A 56 30.84 7.34 21.88
CA THR A 56 30.68 6.82 23.25
C THR A 56 31.65 7.40 24.26
N ARG A 57 32.67 8.16 23.82
CA ARG A 57 33.68 8.79 24.70
C ARG A 57 33.23 10.11 25.32
N SER A 58 32.04 10.61 24.98
CA SER A 58 31.47 11.81 25.59
C SER A 58 31.08 11.55 27.05
N ASN A 59 31.44 12.46 27.96
CA ASN A 59 31.02 12.39 29.38
C ASN A 59 29.55 12.80 29.60
N ASP A 60 28.92 13.42 28.60
CA ASP A 60 27.51 13.77 28.62
C ASP A 60 26.69 12.76 27.82
N VAL A 61 25.76 12.10 28.50
CA VAL A 61 24.83 11.12 27.94
C VAL A 61 23.92 11.76 26.89
N ASN A 62 23.48 13.01 27.09
CA ASN A 62 22.61 13.68 26.13
C ASN A 62 23.34 13.87 24.80
N ASN A 63 24.60 14.29 24.85
CA ASN A 63 25.44 14.41 23.67
C ASN A 63 25.64 13.07 22.95
N ILE A 64 25.81 11.95 23.68
CA ILE A 64 25.88 10.61 23.06
C ILE A 64 24.59 10.31 22.31
N VAL A 65 23.43 10.52 22.95
CA VAL A 65 22.11 10.28 22.35
C VAL A 65 21.90 11.14 21.11
N THR A 66 22.27 12.42 21.16
CA THR A 66 22.17 13.34 20.01
C THR A 66 23.05 12.88 18.85
N GLN A 67 24.31 12.54 19.10
CA GLN A 67 25.22 12.07 18.04
C GLN A 67 24.73 10.78 17.40
N PHE A 68 24.32 9.80 18.23
CA PHE A 68 23.77 8.54 17.75
C PHE A 68 22.52 8.76 16.89
N THR A 69 21.59 9.59 17.37
CA THR A 69 20.33 9.89 16.68
C THR A 69 20.60 10.57 15.34
N ASN A 70 21.52 11.54 15.31
CA ASN A 70 21.87 12.26 14.09
C ASN A 70 22.54 11.35 13.07
N ALA A 71 23.51 10.53 13.48
CA ALA A 71 24.18 9.60 12.59
C ALA A 71 23.20 8.57 12.01
N THR A 72 22.31 8.03 12.84
CA THR A 72 21.29 7.07 12.41
C THR A 72 20.30 7.71 11.44
N ASN A 73 19.82 8.92 11.74
CA ASN A 73 18.91 9.63 10.85
C ASN A 73 19.56 9.97 9.50
N GLN A 74 20.80 10.45 9.50
CA GLN A 74 21.55 10.74 8.27
C GLN A 74 21.73 9.50 7.39
N LEU A 75 22.07 8.36 8.00
CA LEU A 75 22.19 7.09 7.30
C LEU A 75 20.85 6.70 6.63
N PHE A 76 19.74 6.78 7.37
CA PHE A 76 18.43 6.49 6.79
C PHE A 76 17.96 7.54 5.79
N ASP A 77 18.33 8.82 5.94
CA ASP A 77 18.02 9.86 4.96
C ASP A 77 18.74 9.63 3.63
N LEU A 78 19.96 9.10 3.68
CA LEU A 78 20.73 8.72 2.50
C LEU A 78 20.12 7.50 1.80
N HIS A 79 19.88 6.40 2.52
CA HIS A 79 19.49 5.13 1.91
C HIS A 79 17.97 4.92 1.79
N ALA A 80 17.16 5.58 2.60
CA ALA A 80 15.71 5.47 2.62
C ALA A 80 15.05 6.83 2.92
N PRO A 81 15.19 7.82 2.01
CA PRO A 81 14.65 9.15 2.20
C PRO A 81 13.14 9.12 2.43
N MET A 82 12.64 10.04 3.26
CA MET A 82 11.20 10.16 3.52
C MET A 82 10.43 10.41 2.24
N ARG A 83 9.48 9.52 1.94
CA ARG A 83 8.55 9.64 0.82
C ARG A 83 7.15 9.89 1.36
N THR A 84 6.38 10.68 0.62
CA THR A 84 4.99 11.00 0.96
C THR A 84 4.08 10.50 -0.14
N LYS A 85 3.07 9.70 0.22
CA LYS A 85 2.08 9.19 -0.72
C LYS A 85 0.67 9.59 -0.29
N ARG A 86 -0.10 10.11 -1.24
CA ARG A 86 -1.51 10.48 -1.05
C ARG A 86 -2.40 9.35 -1.55
N PHE A 87 -3.22 8.80 -0.67
CA PHE A 87 -4.21 7.78 -0.98
C PHE A 87 -5.59 8.44 -1.03
N LYS A 88 -6.26 8.29 -2.17
CA LYS A 88 -7.64 8.79 -2.36
C LYS A 88 -8.68 7.78 -1.89
N ASP A 89 -8.31 6.51 -1.85
CA ASP A 89 -9.22 5.43 -1.50
C ASP A 89 -9.27 5.22 0.02
N LEU A 90 -10.46 4.87 0.50
CA LEU A 90 -10.64 4.42 1.88
C LEU A 90 -9.83 3.13 2.09
N PRO A 91 -9.23 2.94 3.27
CA PRO A 91 -8.74 1.63 3.64
C PRO A 91 -9.92 0.64 3.56
N THR A 92 -9.69 -0.52 2.95
CA THR A 92 -10.64 -1.62 2.88
C THR A 92 -10.26 -2.67 3.94
N PRO A 93 -10.58 -2.45 5.23
CA PRO A 93 -10.10 -3.31 6.32
C PRO A 93 -10.61 -4.74 6.22
N TRP A 94 -11.73 -4.97 5.53
CA TRP A 94 -12.25 -6.31 5.25
C TRP A 94 -11.45 -7.07 4.18
N ILE A 95 -10.53 -6.42 3.45
CA ILE A 95 -9.61 -7.09 2.52
C ILE A 95 -8.32 -7.44 3.27
N THR A 96 -8.34 -8.61 3.90
CA THR A 96 -7.20 -9.18 4.62
C THR A 96 -6.10 -9.67 3.66
N ASP A 97 -4.92 -9.97 4.20
CA ASP A 97 -3.81 -10.47 3.38
C ASP A 97 -4.12 -11.84 2.76
N ASN A 98 -4.92 -12.68 3.42
CA ASN A 98 -5.42 -13.94 2.84
C ASN A 98 -6.30 -13.69 1.61
N ILE A 99 -7.17 -12.67 1.66
CA ILE A 99 -8.00 -12.30 0.51
C ILE A 99 -7.13 -11.79 -0.65
N LYS A 100 -6.09 -10.98 -0.35
CA LYS A 100 -5.11 -10.54 -1.37
C LYS A 100 -4.36 -11.72 -1.98
N LEU A 101 -3.96 -12.70 -1.17
CA LEU A 101 -3.32 -13.93 -1.66
C LEU A 101 -4.26 -14.70 -2.60
N MET A 102 -5.52 -14.87 -2.23
CA MET A 102 -6.51 -15.52 -3.09
C MET A 102 -6.72 -14.76 -4.41
N PHE A 103 -6.71 -13.42 -4.40
CA PHE A 103 -6.75 -12.63 -5.63
C PHE A 103 -5.54 -12.89 -6.54
N LYS A 104 -4.35 -12.99 -5.96
CA LYS A 104 -3.11 -13.29 -6.69
C LYS A 104 -3.19 -14.66 -7.35
N LEU A 105 -3.50 -15.71 -6.58
CA LEU A 105 -3.60 -17.09 -7.08
C LEU A 105 -4.64 -17.22 -8.20
N ARG A 106 -5.81 -16.58 -8.04
CA ARG A 106 -6.84 -16.54 -9.09
C ARG A 106 -6.34 -15.88 -10.37
N ASN A 107 -5.62 -14.76 -10.25
CA ASN A 107 -5.12 -14.03 -11.42
C ASN A 107 -4.02 -14.83 -12.14
N GLU A 108 -3.14 -15.51 -11.41
CA GLU A 108 -2.13 -16.41 -11.97
C GLU A 108 -2.78 -17.57 -12.73
N ALA A 109 -3.76 -18.26 -12.13
CA ALA A 109 -4.49 -19.34 -12.79
C ALA A 109 -5.20 -18.85 -14.06
N ARG A 110 -5.84 -17.67 -14.03
CA ARG A 110 -6.44 -17.06 -15.23
C ARG A 110 -5.42 -16.74 -16.32
N GLY A 111 -4.23 -16.28 -15.93
CA GLY A 111 -3.13 -16.06 -16.86
C GLY A 111 -2.71 -17.36 -17.55
N TYR A 112 -2.53 -18.42 -16.76
CA TYR A 112 -2.18 -19.75 -17.25
C TYR A 112 -3.23 -20.33 -18.22
N CYS A 113 -4.52 -20.25 -17.88
CA CYS A 113 -5.59 -20.73 -18.77
C CYS A 113 -5.58 -20.01 -20.12
N ARG A 114 -5.41 -18.68 -20.14
CA ARG A 114 -5.36 -17.91 -21.39
C ARG A 114 -4.17 -18.31 -22.26
N THR A 115 -3.00 -18.53 -21.65
CA THR A 115 -1.82 -18.98 -22.41
C THR A 115 -2.02 -20.38 -23.00
N LEU A 116 -2.70 -21.28 -22.28
CA LEU A 116 -3.03 -22.60 -22.78
C LEU A 116 -4.04 -22.56 -23.93
N GLU A 117 -5.10 -21.76 -23.81
CA GLU A 117 -6.09 -21.58 -24.89
C GLU A 117 -5.42 -21.04 -26.17
N LEU A 118 -4.52 -20.06 -26.03
CA LEU A 118 -3.75 -19.52 -27.15
C LEU A 118 -2.81 -20.56 -27.77
N MET A 119 -2.14 -21.39 -26.96
CA MET A 119 -1.30 -22.48 -27.46
C MET A 119 -2.12 -23.57 -28.16
N GLN A 120 -3.31 -23.90 -27.65
CA GLN A 120 -4.19 -24.88 -28.28
C GLN A 120 -4.72 -24.40 -29.63
N LEU A 121 -5.11 -23.12 -29.74
CA LEU A 121 -5.53 -22.52 -31.00
C LEU A 121 -4.38 -22.50 -32.03
N ALA A 122 -3.17 -22.14 -31.61
CA ALA A 122 -2.00 -22.11 -32.49
C ALA A 122 -1.51 -23.49 -32.98
N LEU A 123 -1.97 -24.58 -32.36
CA LEU A 123 -1.69 -25.96 -32.78
C LEU A 123 -2.81 -26.55 -33.67
N MET A 124 -3.91 -25.82 -33.84
CA MET A 124 -5.06 -26.22 -34.67
C MET A 124 -5.10 -25.51 -36.04
N ASP A 125 -4.18 -24.56 -36.28
CA ASP A 125 -3.89 -23.92 -37.58
C ASP A 125 -2.65 -24.56 -38.24
#